data_AF-A0A7Y3ACB8-F1
#
_entry.id   AF-A0A7Y3ACB8-F1
#
_cell.length_a   1.000
_cell.length_b   1.000
_cell.length_c   1.000
_cell.angle_alpha   90.00
_cell.angle_beta   90.00
_cell.angle_gamma   90.00
#
_symmetry.space_group_name_H-M   'P 1'
#
loop_
_entity.id
_entity.type
_entity.pdbx_description
1 polymer ?
#
loop_
_entity_poly.entity_id
_entity_poly.type
_entity_poly.pdbx_seq_one_letter_code
_entity_poly.pdbx_strand_id
1 'polypeptide(L)'
;MDFRNGIFIITEEKNCPFYNVGEDIEVTAGALKLPASKPTCLILAKDVIELSSEDVAFETLQQGASQSAKFECGGCSGIIRFEYKKEKDYSTLQMKLLAAAERKHKIKQVAQYAEILRSIPIFRSLSDDDLLDLSTLLEFEDFEWGFPIAQKGDPGSKLFIIISGRVEV
;
A
#
# COMPACT_ATOMS: atom_id res chain seq x y z
N MET A 1 -9.91 10.64 -11.26
CA MET A 1 -10.07 10.59 -9.80
C MET A 1 -9.63 9.21 -9.40
N ASP A 2 -8.41 9.12 -8.88
CA ASP A 2 -7.87 7.87 -8.34
C ASP A 2 -8.17 7.82 -6.84
N PHE A 3 -8.57 6.64 -6.36
CA PHE A 3 -8.94 6.42 -4.96
C PHE A 3 -7.91 5.51 -4.30
N ARG A 4 -7.45 5.88 -3.11
CA ARG A 4 -6.57 5.02 -2.32
C ARG A 4 -7.35 3.84 -1.74
N ASN A 5 -6.83 2.64 -1.95
CA ASN A 5 -7.34 1.44 -1.31
C ASN A 5 -7.14 1.53 0.20
N GLY A 6 -8.10 1.05 0.98
CA GLY A 6 -8.07 1.21 2.42
C GLY A 6 -9.21 0.51 3.14
N ILE A 7 -8.95 0.09 4.37
CA ILE A 7 -9.98 -0.41 5.28
C ILE A 7 -10.09 0.57 6.44
N PHE A 8 -11.31 1.00 6.75
CA PHE A 8 -11.63 1.82 7.91
C PHE A 8 -12.44 0.99 8.88
N ILE A 9 -12.14 1.08 10.17
CA ILE A 9 -12.89 0.39 11.22
C ILE A 9 -13.59 1.39 12.12
N ILE A 10 -14.85 1.15 12.44
CA ILE A 10 -15.61 1.97 13.37
C ILE A 10 -15.15 1.66 14.80
N THR A 11 -14.60 2.68 15.47
CA THR A 11 -14.03 2.56 16.82
C THR A 11 -14.97 3.06 17.90
N GLU A 12 -15.84 4.02 17.57
CA GLU A 12 -16.87 4.53 18.49
C GLU A 12 -18.19 4.78 17.74
N GLU A 13 -19.31 4.57 18.42
CA GLU A 13 -20.65 4.78 17.89
C GLU A 13 -21.51 5.48 18.94
N LYS A 14 -22.21 6.54 18.53
CA LYS A 14 -23.22 7.23 19.36
C LYS A 14 -24.43 7.60 18.49
N ASN A 15 -25.52 6.86 18.63
CA ASN A 15 -26.81 7.06 17.96
C ASN A 15 -26.75 7.00 16.41
N CYS A 16 -25.85 6.20 15.84
CA CYS A 16 -25.85 5.85 14.44
C CYS A 16 -26.94 4.80 14.16
N PRO A 17 -27.88 5.07 13.25
CA PRO A 17 -28.94 4.10 12.93
C PRO A 17 -28.48 2.98 12.00
N PHE A 18 -27.25 3.06 11.47
CA PHE A 18 -26.80 2.19 10.37
C PHE A 18 -25.61 1.31 10.72
N TYR A 19 -24.64 1.82 11.48
CA TYR A 19 -23.36 1.13 11.70
C TYR A 19 -23.03 1.01 13.17
N ASN A 20 -22.25 -0.01 13.51
CA ASN A 20 -21.86 -0.35 14.88
C ASN A 20 -20.34 -0.35 15.04
N VAL A 21 -19.87 -0.24 16.29
CA VAL A 21 -18.45 -0.42 16.64
C VAL A 21 -17.97 -1.80 16.19
N GLY A 22 -16.77 -1.84 15.60
CA GLY A 22 -16.10 -3.05 15.12
C GLY A 22 -16.42 -3.41 13.66
N GLU A 23 -17.37 -2.72 13.02
CA GLU A 23 -17.65 -2.91 11.60
C GLU A 23 -16.63 -2.19 10.72
N ASP A 24 -16.39 -2.76 9.55
CA ASP A 24 -15.40 -2.31 8.59
C ASP A 24 -16.03 -1.73 7.31
N ILE A 25 -15.33 -0.75 6.75
CA ILE A 25 -15.67 -0.06 5.52
C ILE A 25 -14.43 -0.15 4.62
N GLU A 26 -14.61 -0.66 3.41
CA GLU A 26 -13.49 -0.99 2.51
C GLU A 26 -13.60 -0.16 1.24
N VAL A 27 -12.50 0.50 0.86
CA VAL A 27 -12.33 1.15 -0.44
C VAL A 27 -11.35 0.32 -1.25
N THR A 28 -11.76 -0.15 -2.42
CA THR A 28 -10.91 -0.95 -3.31
C THR A 28 -11.20 -0.63 -4.76
N ALA A 29 -10.19 -0.20 -5.50
CA ALA A 29 -10.28 0.12 -6.93
C ALA A 29 -11.45 1.07 -7.27
N GLY A 30 -11.68 2.09 -6.43
CA GLY A 30 -12.77 3.05 -6.57
C GLY A 30 -14.16 2.53 -6.20
N ALA A 31 -14.27 1.31 -5.65
CA ALA A 31 -15.50 0.79 -5.08
C ALA A 31 -15.51 0.95 -3.55
N LEU A 32 -16.62 1.46 -3.01
CA LEU A 32 -16.88 1.52 -1.57
C LEU A 32 -17.76 0.34 -1.16
N LYS A 33 -17.24 -0.50 -0.26
CA LYS A 33 -17.94 -1.63 0.32
C LYS A 33 -18.24 -1.35 1.79
N LEU A 34 -19.51 -1.44 2.12
CA LEU A 34 -20.04 -1.26 3.47
C LEU A 34 -20.41 -2.62 4.08
N PRO A 35 -20.61 -2.70 5.41
CA PRO A 35 -21.00 -3.94 6.06
C PRO A 35 -22.21 -4.61 5.40
N ALA A 36 -22.15 -5.93 5.23
CA ALA A 36 -23.17 -6.68 4.51
C ALA A 36 -24.56 -6.53 5.14
N SER A 37 -25.59 -6.43 4.29
CA SER A 37 -27.00 -6.31 4.70
C SER A 37 -27.37 -5.01 5.43
N LYS A 38 -26.53 -3.96 5.35
CA LYS A 38 -26.81 -2.64 5.90
C LYS A 38 -27.02 -1.59 4.81
N PRO A 39 -27.90 -0.60 5.04
CA PRO A 39 -28.13 0.47 4.08
C PRO A 39 -26.89 1.34 3.90
N THR A 40 -26.69 1.85 2.68
CA THR A 40 -25.63 2.80 2.37
C THR A 40 -25.97 4.18 2.91
N CYS A 41 -25.32 4.59 4.00
CA CYS A 41 -25.36 5.98 4.47
C CYS A 41 -24.57 6.87 3.52
N LEU A 42 -25.26 7.76 2.81
CA LEU A 42 -24.64 8.67 1.84
C LEU A 42 -23.72 9.72 2.50
N ILE A 43 -23.96 10.08 3.77
CA ILE A 43 -23.07 10.99 4.51
C ILE A 43 -21.72 10.32 4.73
N LEU A 44 -21.74 9.12 5.31
CA LEU A 44 -20.52 8.35 5.52
C LEU A 44 -19.82 8.02 4.19
N ALA A 45 -20.58 7.66 3.15
CA ALA A 45 -20.01 7.40 1.83
C ALA A 45 -19.30 8.64 1.28
N LYS A 46 -19.89 9.83 1.41
CA LYS A 46 -19.27 11.09 1.01
C LYS A 46 -17.98 11.35 1.81
N ASP A 47 -18.02 11.21 3.13
CA ASP A 47 -16.86 11.43 4.00
C ASP A 47 -15.72 10.47 3.61
N VAL A 48 -16.02 9.20 3.36
CA VAL A 48 -15.02 8.19 2.96
C VAL A 48 -14.49 8.45 1.54
N ILE A 49 -15.31 8.93 0.61
CA ILE A 49 -14.88 9.34 -0.73
C ILE A 49 -13.89 10.52 -0.65
N GLU A 50 -14.18 11.51 0.19
CA GLU A 50 -13.32 12.68 0.40
C GLU A 50 -11.97 12.26 1.03
N LEU A 51 -12.01 11.39 2.04
CA LEU A 51 -10.82 10.86 2.71
C LEU A 51 -9.96 9.96 1.83
N SER A 52 -10.56 9.27 0.85
CA SER A 52 -9.84 8.37 -0.06
C SER A 52 -9.31 9.06 -1.32
N SER A 53 -9.66 10.33 -1.53
CA SER A 53 -9.15 11.16 -2.63
C SER A 53 -7.71 11.62 -2.38
N GLU A 54 -6.91 11.71 -3.44
CA GLU A 54 -5.46 11.95 -3.36
C GLU A 54 -5.08 13.32 -2.77
N ASP A 55 -5.97 14.32 -2.87
CA ASP A 55 -5.70 15.71 -2.49
C ASP A 55 -5.74 15.96 -0.98
N VAL A 56 -6.47 15.15 -0.20
CA VAL A 56 -6.70 15.39 1.24
C VAL A 56 -5.66 14.70 2.13
N ALA A 57 -5.02 13.64 1.64
CA ALA A 57 -4.12 12.81 2.44
C ALA A 57 -2.68 13.38 2.59
N PHE A 58 -2.32 14.44 1.86
CA PHE A 58 -0.97 15.01 1.92
C PHE A 58 -0.72 15.83 3.20
N GLU A 59 -1.75 16.42 3.80
CA GLU A 59 -1.60 17.27 5.00
C GLU A 59 -1.58 16.47 6.31
N THR A 60 -2.31 15.35 6.41
CA THR A 60 -2.44 14.59 7.67
C THR A 60 -1.31 13.57 7.90
N LEU A 61 -0.58 13.16 6.86
CA LEU A 61 0.48 12.14 6.97
C LEU A 61 1.88 12.72 7.25
N GLN A 62 2.09 14.03 7.11
CA GLN A 62 3.40 14.66 7.36
C GLN A 62 3.68 15.01 8.82
N GLN A 63 2.69 14.92 9.71
CA GLN A 63 2.95 15.06 11.14
C GLN A 63 3.35 13.69 11.71
N GLY A 64 4.66 13.52 11.92
CA GLY A 64 5.33 12.31 12.41
C GLY A 64 4.86 11.80 13.78
N ALA A 65 3.61 11.37 13.86
CA ALA A 65 3.07 10.59 14.94
C ALA A 65 2.32 9.42 14.30
N SER A 66 2.68 8.21 14.69
CA SER A 66 1.89 7.00 14.43
C SER A 66 0.58 7.03 15.23
N GLN A 67 -0.24 8.05 15.03
CA GLN A 67 -1.59 8.14 15.56
C GLN A 67 -2.52 7.71 14.44
N SER A 68 -3.34 6.69 14.71
CA SER A 68 -4.43 6.32 13.83
C SER A 68 -5.24 7.58 13.55
N ALA A 69 -5.28 8.00 12.28
CA ALA A 69 -6.09 9.13 11.87
C ALA A 69 -7.55 8.79 12.21
N LYS A 70 -8.08 9.45 13.24
CA LYS A 70 -9.45 9.28 13.71
C LYS A 70 -10.32 10.23 12.91
N PHE A 71 -11.29 9.68 12.23
CA PHE A 71 -12.26 10.41 11.44
C PHE A 71 -13.62 10.33 12.13
N GLU A 72 -14.41 11.38 11.99
CA GLU A 72 -15.76 11.42 12.52
C GLU A 72 -16.73 11.63 11.36
N CYS A 73 -17.75 10.78 11.26
CA CYS A 73 -18.88 11.07 10.42
C CYS A 73 -19.89 11.84 11.27
N GLY A 74 -20.09 13.14 10.95
CA GLY A 74 -20.97 14.07 11.68
C GLY A 74 -22.47 13.78 11.49
N GLY A 75 -22.85 12.51 11.51
CA GLY A 75 -24.00 11.92 10.83
C GLY A 75 -25.41 12.42 11.19
N CYS A 76 -26.36 11.91 10.40
CA CYS A 76 -27.79 12.25 10.30
C CYS A 76 -28.55 12.48 11.61
N SER A 77 -28.19 11.74 12.67
CA SER A 77 -28.81 11.77 14.01
C SER A 77 -27.84 11.44 15.15
N GLY A 78 -26.56 11.23 14.83
CA GLY A 78 -25.55 10.68 15.72
C GLY A 78 -24.17 10.68 15.07
N ILE A 79 -23.14 10.29 15.81
CA ILE A 79 -21.75 10.35 15.35
C ILE A 79 -21.12 8.96 15.43
N ILE A 80 -20.32 8.60 14.43
CA ILE A 80 -19.39 7.48 14.52
C ILE A 80 -17.98 7.99 14.36
N ARG A 81 -17.06 7.39 15.12
CA ARG A 81 -15.62 7.54 14.90
C ARG A 81 -15.10 6.31 14.20
N PHE A 82 -14.26 6.52 13.20
CA PHE A 82 -13.62 5.44 12.47
C PHE A 82 -12.16 5.77 12.21
N GLU A 83 -11.34 4.74 12.09
CA GLU A 83 -9.89 4.87 11.97
C GLU A 83 -9.40 4.06 10.77
N TYR A 84 -8.38 4.59 10.08
CA TYR A 84 -7.70 3.84 9.04
C TYR A 84 -6.98 2.63 9.63
N LYS A 85 -7.37 1.44 9.19
CA LYS A 85 -6.76 0.18 9.58
C LYS A 85 -5.60 -0.11 8.63
N LYS A 86 -4.36 0.11 9.09
CA LYS A 86 -3.15 -0.31 8.37
C LYS A 86 -3.28 -1.81 8.04
N GLU A 87 -3.01 -2.19 6.78
CA GLU A 87 -3.18 -3.54 6.18
C GLU A 87 -2.59 -4.74 6.97
N LYS A 88 -1.87 -4.52 8.07
CA LYS A 88 -1.19 -5.58 8.83
C LYS A 88 -2.12 -6.55 9.57
N ASP A 89 -3.41 -6.22 9.73
CA ASP A 89 -4.26 -6.92 10.71
C ASP A 89 -5.33 -7.89 10.17
N TYR A 90 -5.60 -7.96 8.86
CA TYR A 90 -6.56 -8.92 8.28
C TYR A 90 -6.06 -9.75 7.10
N SER A 91 -4.77 -10.10 7.08
CA SER A 91 -4.42 -11.33 6.39
C SER A 91 -4.92 -12.49 7.27
N THR A 92 -5.90 -13.25 6.78
CA THR A 92 -6.27 -14.55 7.38
C THR A 92 -5.00 -15.36 7.60
N LEU A 93 -4.94 -16.28 8.57
CA LEU A 93 -3.71 -17.07 8.80
C LEU A 93 -3.20 -17.69 7.49
N GLN A 94 -4.10 -18.18 6.64
CA GLN A 94 -3.81 -18.71 5.32
C GLN A 94 -3.14 -17.67 4.40
N MET A 95 -3.66 -16.44 4.37
CA MET A 95 -3.08 -15.34 3.58
C MET A 95 -1.77 -14.81 4.17
N LYS A 96 -1.61 -14.78 5.50
CA LYS A 96 -0.33 -14.47 6.19
C LYS A 96 0.73 -15.48 5.82
N LEU A 97 0.37 -16.75 5.87
CA LEU A 97 1.26 -17.86 5.51
C LEU A 97 1.60 -17.82 4.02
N LEU A 98 0.63 -17.52 3.14
CA LEU A 98 0.88 -17.37 1.71
C LEU A 98 1.83 -16.20 1.44
N ALA A 99 1.55 -15.01 1.96
CA ALA A 99 2.41 -13.84 1.79
C ALA A 99 3.80 -14.03 2.45
N ALA A 100 3.89 -14.77 3.55
CA ALA A 100 5.18 -15.13 4.15
C ALA A 100 5.95 -16.17 3.30
N ALA A 101 5.25 -17.13 2.70
CA ALA A 101 5.84 -18.11 1.80
C ALA A 101 6.31 -17.47 0.49
N GLU A 102 5.51 -16.59 -0.11
CA GLU A 102 5.88 -15.80 -1.29
C GLU A 102 7.06 -14.89 -1.00
N ARG A 103 7.03 -14.15 0.13
CA ARG A 103 8.20 -13.36 0.56
C ARG A 103 9.43 -14.23 0.76
N LYS A 104 9.31 -15.37 1.42
CA LYS A 104 10.43 -16.30 1.63
C LYS A 104 10.96 -16.88 0.32
N HIS A 105 10.09 -17.17 -0.65
CA HIS A 105 10.47 -17.62 -1.98
C HIS A 105 11.19 -16.53 -2.77
N LYS A 106 10.62 -15.32 -2.77
CA LYS A 106 11.22 -14.14 -3.41
C LYS A 106 12.59 -13.85 -2.78
N ILE A 107 12.67 -13.74 -1.45
CA ILE A 107 13.94 -13.60 -0.71
C ILE A 107 14.94 -14.69 -1.11
N LYS A 108 14.55 -15.96 -1.22
CA LYS A 108 15.47 -17.02 -1.62
C LYS A 108 16.00 -16.84 -3.06
N GLN A 109 15.17 -16.34 -3.97
CA GLN A 109 15.56 -16.06 -5.35
C GLN A 109 16.41 -14.78 -5.47
N VAL A 110 16.14 -13.76 -4.66
CA VAL A 110 16.84 -12.46 -4.77
C VAL A 110 18.06 -12.34 -3.84
N ALA A 111 18.14 -13.12 -2.77
CA ALA A 111 19.26 -13.09 -1.82
C ALA A 111 20.62 -13.37 -2.49
N GLN A 112 20.64 -14.18 -3.55
CA GLN A 112 21.86 -14.43 -4.33
C GLN A 112 22.39 -13.18 -5.04
N TYR A 113 21.56 -12.14 -5.21
CA TYR A 113 21.92 -10.87 -5.84
C TYR A 113 22.12 -9.73 -4.82
N ALA A 114 21.90 -9.97 -3.53
CA ALA A 114 22.16 -8.98 -2.49
C ALA A 114 23.63 -8.53 -2.48
N GLU A 115 24.56 -9.44 -2.79
CA GLU A 115 25.98 -9.13 -2.96
C GLU A 115 26.25 -8.20 -4.16
N ILE A 116 25.49 -8.35 -5.26
CA ILE A 116 25.56 -7.44 -6.40
C ILE A 116 25.10 -6.04 -5.97
N LEU A 117 23.96 -5.94 -5.26
CA LEU A 117 23.46 -4.65 -4.76
C LEU A 117 24.47 -3.99 -3.83
N ARG A 118 25.12 -4.75 -2.94
CA ARG A 118 26.14 -4.25 -2.01
C ARG A 118 27.37 -3.69 -2.73
N SER A 119 27.69 -4.19 -3.92
CA SER A 119 28.80 -3.68 -4.74
C SER A 119 28.52 -2.32 -5.38
N ILE A 120 27.25 -1.90 -5.48
CA ILE A 120 26.85 -0.65 -6.12
C ILE A 120 26.96 0.50 -5.11
N PRO A 121 27.75 1.56 -5.38
CA PRO A 121 28.00 2.62 -4.42
C PRO A 121 26.75 3.31 -3.86
N ILE A 122 25.68 3.42 -4.65
CA ILE A 122 24.43 4.07 -4.24
C ILE A 122 23.70 3.34 -3.10
N PHE A 123 23.94 2.04 -2.95
CA PHE A 123 23.28 1.21 -1.92
C PHE A 123 24.16 0.97 -0.70
N ARG A 124 25.37 1.53 -0.65
CA ARG A 124 26.33 1.28 0.44
C ARG A 124 25.85 1.75 1.82
N SER A 125 24.94 2.73 1.87
CA SER A 125 24.36 3.24 3.11
C SER A 125 23.23 2.38 3.66
N LEU A 126 22.74 1.40 2.91
CA LEU A 126 21.65 0.53 3.31
C LEU A 126 22.17 -0.58 4.23
N SER A 127 21.39 -0.91 5.26
CA SER A 127 21.68 -2.07 6.12
C SER A 127 21.41 -3.38 5.38
N ASP A 128 21.86 -4.51 5.93
CA ASP A 128 21.61 -5.83 5.34
C ASP A 128 20.11 -6.13 5.23
N ASP A 129 19.32 -5.69 6.22
CA ASP A 129 17.85 -5.82 6.22
C ASP A 129 17.21 -4.92 5.15
N ASP A 130 17.68 -3.67 4.99
CA ASP A 130 17.18 -2.76 3.96
C ASP A 130 17.51 -3.25 2.54
N LEU A 131 18.70 -3.83 2.36
CA LEU A 131 19.11 -4.45 1.09
C LEU A 131 18.24 -5.67 0.77
N LEU A 132 17.89 -6.45 1.79
CA LEU A 132 16.99 -7.59 1.63
C LEU A 132 15.59 -7.12 1.24
N ASP A 133 15.05 -6.11 1.93
CA ASP A 133 13.75 -5.52 1.60
C ASP A 133 13.76 -4.92 0.20
N LEU A 134 14.79 -4.15 -0.16
CA LEU A 134 14.96 -3.62 -1.52
C LEU A 134 14.98 -4.73 -2.56
N SER A 135 15.68 -5.83 -2.30
CA SER A 135 15.73 -6.97 -3.21
C SER A 135 14.35 -7.58 -3.47
N THR A 136 13.43 -7.53 -2.49
CA THR A 136 12.06 -8.00 -2.69
C THR A 136 11.21 -7.11 -3.61
N LEU A 137 11.64 -5.86 -3.84
CA LEU A 137 10.97 -4.92 -4.75
C LEU A 137 11.48 -5.02 -6.19
N LEU A 138 12.61 -5.67 -6.42
CA LEU A 138 13.17 -5.84 -7.75
C LEU A 138 12.41 -6.89 -8.56
N GLU A 139 12.41 -6.69 -9.88
CA GLU A 139 11.83 -7.58 -10.88
C GLU A 139 12.92 -8.05 -11.84
N PHE A 140 12.83 -9.31 -12.28
CA PHE A 140 13.73 -9.86 -13.29
C PHE A 140 13.09 -9.68 -14.65
N GLU A 141 13.79 -8.96 -15.53
CA GLU A 141 13.34 -8.70 -16.89
C GLU A 141 14.45 -9.13 -17.86
N ASP A 142 14.11 -10.01 -18.79
CA ASP A 142 15.00 -10.47 -19.86
C ASP A 142 14.76 -9.62 -21.11
N PHE A 143 15.86 -9.13 -21.70
CA PHE A 143 15.82 -8.35 -22.94
C PHE A 143 16.46 -9.15 -24.08
N GLU A 144 15.77 -9.19 -25.21
CA GLU A 144 16.34 -9.76 -26.43
C GLU A 144 17.45 -8.86 -27.00
N TRP A 145 18.36 -9.48 -27.75
CA TRP A 145 19.44 -8.74 -28.42
C TRP A 145 18.89 -7.70 -29.39
N GLY A 146 19.38 -6.46 -29.28
CA GLY A 146 18.94 -5.34 -30.11
C GLY A 146 17.69 -4.61 -29.59
N PHE A 147 17.09 -5.05 -28.49
CA PHE A 147 15.95 -4.36 -27.89
C PHE A 147 16.42 -3.21 -26.97
N PRO A 148 15.86 -1.99 -27.10
CA PRO A 148 16.25 -0.87 -26.25
C PRO A 148 15.69 -1.03 -24.81
N ILE A 149 16.57 -0.91 -23.82
CA ILE A 149 16.21 -1.00 -22.38
C ILE A 149 15.66 0.35 -21.87
N ALA A 150 16.30 1.46 -22.26
CA ALA A 150 15.87 2.83 -21.94
C ALA A 150 16.26 3.77 -23.08
N GLN A 151 15.46 4.81 -23.36
CA GLN A 151 15.72 5.77 -24.42
C GLN A 151 15.90 7.19 -23.87
N LYS A 152 16.73 7.97 -24.57
CA LYS A 152 16.93 9.39 -24.22
C LYS A 152 15.63 10.17 -24.40
N GLY A 153 15.18 10.81 -23.33
CA GLY A 153 13.92 11.56 -23.29
C GLY A 153 12.84 10.86 -22.48
N ASP A 154 13.02 9.58 -22.14
CA ASP A 154 12.10 8.87 -21.25
C ASP A 154 12.14 9.44 -19.83
N PRO A 155 10.99 9.51 -19.13
CA PRO A 155 10.96 9.84 -17.71
C PRO A 155 11.80 8.84 -16.90
N GLY A 156 12.73 9.36 -16.09
CA GLY A 156 13.58 8.58 -15.18
C GLY A 156 12.81 7.99 -14.00
N SER A 157 11.92 7.05 -14.27
CA SER A 157 11.01 6.42 -13.31
C SER A 157 11.45 5.01 -12.89
N LYS A 158 12.46 4.44 -13.57
CA LYS A 158 12.94 3.07 -13.36
C LYS A 158 14.46 3.04 -13.18
N LEU A 159 14.93 2.07 -12.40
CA LEU A 159 16.33 1.71 -12.24
C LEU A 159 16.55 0.31 -12.80
N PHE A 160 17.55 0.15 -13.67
CA PHE A 160 17.94 -1.16 -14.20
C PHE A 160 19.33 -1.53 -13.67
N ILE A 161 19.48 -2.80 -13.28
CA ILE A 161 20.74 -3.37 -12.80
C ILE A 161 21.04 -4.58 -13.67
N ILE A 162 22.20 -4.55 -14.35
CA ILE A 162 22.58 -5.62 -15.27
C ILE A 162 23.08 -6.81 -14.45
N ILE A 163 22.31 -7.90 -14.47
CA ILE A 163 22.67 -9.15 -13.77
C ILE A 163 23.59 -10.00 -14.63
N SER A 164 23.33 -10.08 -15.94
CA SER A 164 24.15 -10.80 -16.91
C SER A 164 23.96 -10.23 -18.31
N GLY A 165 24.95 -10.41 -19.19
CA GLY A 165 24.91 -9.91 -20.56
C GLY A 165 25.79 -8.67 -20.79
N ARG A 166 25.55 -7.99 -21.90
CA ARG A 166 26.25 -6.76 -22.31
C ARG A 166 25.24 -5.76 -22.85
N VAL A 167 25.43 -4.49 -22.51
CA VAL A 167 24.63 -3.38 -23.02
C VAL A 167 25.55 -2.34 -23.64
N GLU A 168 25.00 -1.56 -24.55
CA GLU A 168 25.62 -0.36 -25.12
C GLU A 168 24.85 0.86 -24.59
N VAL A 169 25.57 1.95 -24.26
CA VAL A 169 25.02 3.17 -23.67
C VAL A 169 25.32 4.36 -24.57
#